data_AF-A0A3M0Y3B7-F1
#
_entry.id   AF-A0A3M0Y3B7-F1
#
_cell.length_a   1.000
_cell.length_b   1.000
_cell.length_c   1.000
_cell.angle_alpha   90.00
_cell.angle_beta   90.00
_cell.angle_gamma   90.00
#
_symmetry.space_group_name_H-M   'P 1'
#
loop_
_entity.id
_entity.type
_entity.pdbx_description
1 polymer ?
#
loop_
_entity_poly.entity_id
_entity_poly.type
_entity_poly.pdbx_seq_one_letter_code
_entity_poly.pdbx_strand_id
1 'polypeptide(L)'
;IRSAGYFRQKAKKLKFISKFYLSLLSRASWLRRRFKSDGEFRHALLQTWGIGPETADSILLYAYKKPFFVVDAYTKRLFAQKFDLSLRTYEEWQELFHSALERDYELFNEFHALIVAEGKLMR
;
A
#
# COMPACT_ATOMS: atom_id res chain seq x y z
N ILE A 1 1.55 5.83 21.52
CA ILE A 1 2.61 5.82 20.46
C ILE A 1 3.51 7.06 20.48
N ARG A 2 3.83 7.65 21.65
CA ARG A 2 4.56 8.92 21.76
C ARG A 2 6.03 8.86 21.33
N SER A 3 6.66 7.69 21.44
CA SER A 3 8.03 7.43 20.98
C SER A 3 8.20 7.42 19.46
N ALA A 4 7.10 7.37 18.69
CA ALA A 4 7.14 7.43 17.24
C ALA A 4 7.14 8.89 16.75
N GLY A 5 7.98 9.23 15.76
CA GLY A 5 7.87 10.52 15.06
C GLY A 5 6.47 10.75 14.49
N TYR A 6 6.00 12.00 14.46
CA TYR A 6 4.64 12.40 14.04
C TYR A 6 3.50 11.67 14.78
N PHE A 7 3.68 11.39 16.08
CA PHE A 7 2.72 10.60 16.87
C PHE A 7 1.29 11.15 16.90
N ARG A 8 1.09 12.48 16.80
CA ARG A 8 -0.25 13.09 16.79
C ARG A 8 -1.02 12.70 15.52
N GLN A 9 -0.37 12.82 14.35
CA GLN A 9 -0.94 12.42 13.07
C GLN A 9 -1.17 10.92 13.02
N LYS A 10 -0.20 10.13 13.49
CA LYS A 10 -0.33 8.67 13.57
C LYS A 10 -1.50 8.24 14.46
N ALA A 11 -1.69 8.87 15.62
CA ALA A 11 -2.81 8.55 16.52
C ALA A 11 -4.16 8.89 15.88
N LYS A 12 -4.25 10.02 15.16
CA LYS A 12 -5.45 10.39 14.39
C LYS A 12 -5.72 9.35 13.29
N LYS A 13 -4.70 8.97 12.50
CA LYS A 13 -4.82 7.97 11.43
C LYS A 13 -5.32 6.63 11.97
N LEU A 14 -4.75 6.16 13.10
CA LEU A 14 -5.19 4.92 13.77
C LEU A 14 -6.67 4.96 14.18
N LYS A 15 -7.16 6.11 14.68
CA LYS A 15 -8.59 6.26 15.00
C LYS A 15 -9.47 6.18 13.74
N PHE A 16 -9.07 6.82 12.65
CA PHE A 16 -9.85 6.79 11.40
C PHE A 16 -9.89 5.39 10.77
N ILE A 17 -8.75 4.70 10.69
CA ILE A 17 -8.73 3.33 10.14
C ILE A 17 -9.49 2.35 11.04
N SER A 18 -9.43 2.52 12.37
CA SER A 18 -10.22 1.70 13.30
C SER A 18 -11.73 1.92 13.09
N LYS A 19 -12.15 3.19 12.94
CA LYS A 19 -13.55 3.53 12.64
C LYS A 19 -14.01 2.95 11.31
N PHE A 20 -13.16 3.02 10.28
CA PHE A 20 -13.41 2.39 8.99
C PHE A 20 -13.71 0.90 9.16
N TYR A 21 -12.82 0.13 9.78
CA TYR A 21 -13.04 -1.31 9.98
C TYR A 21 -14.24 -1.63 10.89
N LEU A 22 -14.45 -0.86 11.97
CA LEU A 22 -15.64 -1.02 12.83
C LEU A 22 -16.94 -0.77 12.05
N SER A 23 -16.96 0.20 11.13
CA SER A 23 -18.12 0.46 10.26
C SER A 23 -18.42 -0.68 9.28
N LEU A 24 -17.40 -1.50 8.98
CA LEU A 24 -17.55 -2.69 8.13
C LEU A 24 -18.08 -3.88 8.95
N LEU A 25 -17.83 -3.91 10.25
CA LEU A 25 -18.30 -4.95 11.17
C LEU A 25 -19.73 -4.71 11.70
N SER A 26 -20.14 -3.46 11.87
CA SER A 26 -21.47 -3.10 12.40
C SER A 26 -22.64 -3.48 11.48
N ARG A 27 -22.36 -3.83 10.23
CA ARG A 27 -23.31 -4.45 9.31
C ARG A 27 -23.00 -5.94 9.31
N ALA A 28 -23.86 -6.74 9.92
CA ALA A 28 -23.71 -8.19 10.05
C ALA A 28 -23.68 -8.89 8.67
N SER A 29 -22.53 -8.84 7.98
CA SER A 29 -22.15 -9.67 6.84
C SER A 29 -20.81 -9.18 6.25
N TRP A 30 -19.72 -9.75 6.74
CA TRP A 30 -18.46 -10.05 6.05
C TRP A 30 -17.80 -8.94 5.19
N LEU A 31 -16.60 -8.51 5.59
CA LEU A 31 -15.67 -7.70 4.77
C LEU A 31 -15.52 -8.22 3.32
N ARG A 32 -15.63 -9.54 3.10
CA ARG A 32 -15.55 -10.18 1.76
C ARG A 32 -16.83 -10.07 0.92
N ARG A 33 -17.99 -9.83 1.53
CA ARG A 33 -19.27 -9.68 0.81
C ARG A 33 -19.59 -8.22 0.46
N ARG A 34 -18.86 -7.27 1.05
CA ARG A 34 -19.13 -5.83 0.90
C ARG A 34 -18.55 -5.24 -0.39
N PHE A 35 -17.40 -5.75 -0.82
CA PHE A 35 -16.70 -5.28 -2.02
C PHE A 35 -16.79 -6.34 -3.11
N LYS A 36 -17.18 -5.93 -4.31
CA LYS A 36 -17.31 -6.80 -5.49
C LYS A 36 -15.97 -7.08 -6.15
N SER A 37 -14.97 -6.26 -5.87
CA SER A 37 -13.60 -6.41 -6.36
C SER A 37 -12.58 -5.87 -5.37
N ASP A 38 -11.32 -6.28 -5.52
CA ASP A 38 -10.24 -5.73 -4.70
C ASP A 38 -10.00 -4.24 -5.01
N GLY A 39 -10.32 -3.79 -6.22
CA GLY A 39 -10.29 -2.37 -6.60
C GLY A 39 -11.33 -1.52 -5.85
N GLU A 40 -12.54 -2.04 -5.63
CA GLU A 40 -13.53 -1.37 -4.78
C GLU A 40 -13.05 -1.26 -3.33
N PHE A 41 -12.38 -2.31 -2.83
CA PHE A 41 -11.81 -2.28 -1.48
C PHE A 41 -10.68 -1.25 -1.38
N ARG A 42 -9.77 -1.20 -2.37
CA ARG A 42 -8.73 -0.16 -2.49
C ARG A 42 -9.33 1.23 -2.48
N HIS A 43 -10.37 1.46 -3.29
CA HIS A 43 -11.03 2.75 -3.36
C HIS A 43 -11.59 3.16 -1.99
N ALA A 44 -12.25 2.24 -1.27
CA ALA A 44 -12.76 2.52 0.07
C ALA A 44 -11.67 2.83 1.10
N LEU A 45 -10.51 2.16 1.01
CA LEU A 45 -9.34 2.48 1.83
C LEU A 45 -8.84 3.91 1.54
N LEU A 46 -8.75 4.30 0.27
CA LEU A 46 -8.32 5.64 -0.14
C LEU A 46 -9.27 6.76 0.31
N GLN A 47 -10.56 6.46 0.49
CA GLN A 47 -11.52 7.42 1.07
C GLN A 47 -11.34 7.60 2.60
N THR A 48 -10.52 6.78 3.25
CA THR A 48 -10.24 6.91 4.68
C THR A 48 -9.19 8.00 4.92
N TRP A 49 -9.52 8.98 5.77
CA TRP A 49 -8.61 10.10 6.06
C TRP A 49 -7.21 9.61 6.45
N GLY A 50 -6.20 10.17 5.78
CA GLY A 50 -4.80 9.88 6.04
C GLY A 50 -4.29 8.57 5.41
N ILE A 51 -5.11 7.83 4.67
CA ILE A 51 -4.66 6.67 3.89
C ILE A 51 -4.39 7.13 2.45
N GLY A 52 -3.12 7.10 2.06
CA GLY A 52 -2.71 7.32 0.67
C GLY A 52 -2.48 5.99 -0.07
N PRO A 53 -2.16 6.05 -1.38
CA PRO A 53 -1.93 4.87 -2.22
C PRO A 53 -0.96 3.84 -1.63
N GLU A 54 0.21 4.30 -1.17
CA GLU A 54 1.22 3.43 -0.54
C GLU A 54 0.66 2.65 0.66
N THR A 55 -0.09 3.32 1.54
CA THR A 55 -0.68 2.68 2.72
C THR A 55 -1.84 1.75 2.33
N ALA A 56 -2.68 2.15 1.38
CA ALA A 56 -3.78 1.31 0.90
C ALA A 56 -3.25 0.00 0.29
N ASP A 57 -2.23 0.10 -0.55
CA ASP A 57 -1.64 -1.04 -1.23
C ASP A 57 -0.84 -1.92 -0.27
N SER A 58 -0.18 -1.32 0.74
CA SER A 58 0.46 -2.08 1.83
C SER A 58 -0.56 -2.92 2.60
N ILE A 59 -1.75 -2.37 2.89
CA ILE A 59 -2.82 -3.12 3.56
C ILE A 59 -3.30 -4.27 2.67
N LEU A 60 -3.55 -4.00 1.38
CA LEU A 60 -4.05 -4.99 0.43
C LEU A 60 -3.04 -6.13 0.24
N LEU A 61 -1.77 -5.79 0.02
CA LEU A 61 -0.70 -6.76 -0.21
C LEU A 61 -0.43 -7.59 1.04
N TYR A 62 -0.08 -6.94 2.16
CA TYR A 62 0.41 -7.66 3.32
C TYR A 62 -0.69 -8.27 4.18
N ALA A 63 -1.78 -7.55 4.42
CA ALA A 63 -2.84 -8.05 5.32
C ALA A 63 -3.88 -8.91 4.59
N TYR A 64 -4.17 -8.58 3.32
CA TYR A 64 -5.23 -9.25 2.55
C TYR A 64 -4.72 -10.16 1.42
N LYS A 65 -3.41 -10.27 1.23
CA LYS A 65 -2.78 -11.12 0.20
C LYS A 65 -3.32 -10.84 -1.20
N LYS A 66 -3.46 -9.55 -1.54
CA LYS A 66 -3.93 -9.10 -2.85
C LYS A 66 -2.77 -8.55 -3.67
N PRO A 67 -2.69 -8.82 -4.99
CA PRO A 67 -1.56 -8.44 -5.82
C PRO A 67 -1.61 -6.94 -6.19
N PHE A 68 -1.47 -6.08 -5.19
CA PHE A 68 -1.27 -4.63 -5.35
C PHE A 68 0.17 -4.29 -5.01
N PHE A 69 1.00 -4.11 -6.03
CA PHE A 69 2.39 -3.72 -5.84
C PHE A 69 2.51 -2.40 -5.06
N VAL A 70 3.34 -2.41 -4.01
CA VAL A 70 3.58 -1.24 -3.14
C VAL A 70 4.74 -0.44 -3.72
N VAL A 71 4.53 0.86 -3.91
CA VAL A 71 5.57 1.79 -4.38
C VAL A 71 5.89 2.78 -3.26
N ASP A 72 7.12 2.75 -2.76
CA ASP A 72 7.58 3.69 -1.74
C ASP A 72 8.76 4.54 -2.23
N ALA A 73 9.36 5.29 -1.31
CA ALA A 73 10.52 6.11 -1.60
C ALA A 73 11.77 5.27 -1.98
N TYR A 74 11.89 4.04 -1.47
CA TYR A 74 12.98 3.14 -1.84
C TYR A 74 12.82 2.65 -3.28
N THR A 75 11.60 2.28 -3.69
CA THR A 75 11.29 1.93 -5.08
C THR A 75 11.70 3.06 -6.02
N LYS A 76 11.21 4.28 -5.78
CA LYS A 76 11.49 5.43 -6.65
C LYS A 76 12.98 5.75 -6.71
N ARG A 77 13.67 5.73 -5.57
CA ARG A 77 15.12 6.02 -5.51
C ARG A 77 15.94 4.96 -6.23
N LEU A 78 15.68 3.69 -5.98
CA LEU A 78 16.39 2.58 -6.59
C LEU A 78 16.33 2.66 -8.12
N PHE A 79 15.12 2.87 -8.66
CA PHE A 79 14.92 2.89 -10.10
C PHE A 79 15.47 4.15 -10.76
N ALA A 80 15.37 5.31 -10.10
CA ALA A 80 16.03 6.53 -10.56
C ALA A 80 17.55 6.37 -10.63
N GLN A 81 18.17 5.75 -9.62
CA GLN A 81 19.63 5.60 -9.57
C GLN A 81 20.18 4.50 -10.49
N LYS A 82 19.49 3.37 -10.63
CA LYS A 82 20.00 2.20 -11.38
C LYS A 82 19.55 2.16 -12.83
N PHE A 83 18.42 2.79 -13.16
CA PHE A 83 17.78 2.65 -14.46
C PHE A 83 17.43 4.00 -15.12
N ASP A 84 17.84 5.13 -14.51
CA ASP A 84 17.49 6.48 -14.97
C ASP A 84 15.98 6.66 -15.20
N LEU A 85 15.17 5.96 -14.39
CA LEU A 85 13.72 5.92 -14.53
C LEU A 85 13.06 6.77 -13.45
N SER A 86 12.27 7.75 -13.88
CA SER A 86 11.47 8.59 -12.99
C SER A 86 10.08 8.82 -13.55
N LEU A 87 9.08 8.19 -12.92
CA LEU A 87 7.66 8.38 -13.23
C LEU A 87 7.02 9.41 -12.30
N ARG A 88 5.98 10.10 -12.77
CA ARG A 88 5.40 11.28 -12.11
C ARG A 88 4.43 10.90 -11.00
N THR A 89 3.57 9.92 -11.25
CA THR A 89 2.48 9.56 -10.34
C THR A 89 2.71 8.21 -9.68
N TYR A 90 2.05 7.97 -8.54
CA TYR A 90 2.12 6.67 -7.88
C TYR A 90 1.54 5.57 -8.78
N GLU A 91 0.47 5.90 -9.50
CA GLU A 91 -0.25 5.01 -10.40
C GLU A 91 0.62 4.59 -11.59
N GLU A 92 1.37 5.51 -12.19
CA GLU A 92 2.35 5.17 -13.24
C GLU A 92 3.42 4.20 -12.72
N TRP A 93 3.96 4.47 -11.52
CA TRP A 93 4.92 3.56 -10.89
C TRP A 93 4.31 2.18 -10.62
N GLN A 94 3.08 2.14 -10.12
CA GLN A 94 2.42 0.88 -9.82
C GLN A 94 2.14 0.09 -11.11
N GLU A 95 1.68 0.76 -12.16
CA GLU A 95 1.38 0.15 -13.47
C GLU A 95 2.62 -0.49 -14.11
N LEU A 96 3.81 0.10 -13.91
CA LEU A 96 5.07 -0.49 -14.37
C LEU A 96 5.25 -1.93 -13.86
N PHE A 97 5.09 -2.16 -12.55
CA PHE A 97 5.25 -3.50 -11.98
C PHE A 97 4.07 -4.41 -12.31
N HIS A 98 2.88 -3.84 -12.33
CA HIS A 98 1.61 -4.50 -12.62
C HIS A 98 1.51 -5.05 -14.04
N SER A 99 2.18 -4.41 -15.00
CA SER A 99 2.26 -4.82 -16.41
C SER A 99 3.48 -5.71 -16.71
N ALA A 100 4.57 -5.57 -15.93
CA ALA A 100 5.81 -6.33 -16.14
C ALA A 100 5.87 -7.65 -15.37
N LEU A 101 5.10 -7.81 -14.29
CA LEU A 101 5.14 -8.98 -13.40
C LEU A 101 3.81 -9.73 -13.40
N GLU A 102 3.87 -11.03 -13.13
CA GLU A 102 2.66 -11.82 -12.90
C GLU A 102 1.88 -11.28 -11.70
N ARG A 103 0.55 -11.32 -11.79
CA ARG A 103 -0.38 -10.84 -10.76
C ARG A 103 -0.47 -11.79 -9.58
N ASP A 104 0.65 -11.96 -8.88
CA ASP A 104 0.80 -12.82 -7.72
C ASP A 104 1.23 -12.03 -6.47
N TYR A 105 0.59 -12.31 -5.33
CA TYR A 105 0.83 -11.54 -4.11
C TYR A 105 2.14 -11.92 -3.42
N GLU A 106 2.61 -13.16 -3.57
CA GLU A 106 3.87 -13.63 -2.97
C GLU A 106 5.04 -13.01 -3.74
N LEU A 107 4.97 -13.03 -5.07
CA LEU A 107 5.91 -12.35 -5.96
C LEU A 107 6.00 -10.85 -5.63
N PHE A 108 4.86 -10.17 -5.51
CA PHE A 108 4.87 -8.73 -5.22
C PHE A 108 5.44 -8.42 -3.83
N ASN A 109 5.17 -9.27 -2.84
CA ASN A 109 5.69 -9.13 -1.49
C ASN A 109 7.21 -9.30 -1.46
N GLU A 110 7.70 -10.40 -2.04
CA GLU A 110 9.14 -10.68 -2.12
C GLU A 110 9.89 -9.60 -2.90
N PHE A 111 9.37 -9.22 -4.07
CA PHE A 111 10.03 -8.22 -4.92
C PHE A 111 10.10 -6.84 -4.24
N HIS A 112 9.02 -6.41 -3.56
CA HIS A 112 9.06 -5.18 -2.78
C HIS A 112 10.05 -5.28 -1.61
N ALA A 113 10.13 -6.42 -0.92
CA ALA A 113 11.09 -6.63 0.17
C ALA A 113 12.54 -6.52 -0.32
N LEU A 114 12.86 -7.09 -1.49
CA LEU A 114 14.17 -6.97 -2.13
C LEU A 114 14.51 -5.53 -2.50
N ILE A 115 13.55 -4.79 -3.07
CA ILE A 115 13.73 -3.36 -3.38
C ILE A 115 14.05 -2.55 -2.12
N VAL A 116 13.32 -2.79 -1.02
CA VAL A 116 13.57 -2.09 0.25
C VAL A 116 14.93 -2.47 0.84
N ALA A 117 15.33 -3.74 0.74
CA ALA A 117 16.64 -4.20 1.20
C ALA A 117 17.77 -3.51 0.43
N GLU A 118 17.71 -3.50 -0.90
CA GLU A 118 18.69 -2.81 -1.75
C GLU A 118 18.67 -1.29 -1.53
N GLY A 119 17.49 -0.69 -1.49
CA GLY A 119 17.33 0.74 -1.30
C GLY A 119 17.85 1.26 0.05
N LYS A 120 17.96 0.40 1.07
CA LYS A 120 18.61 0.74 2.36
C LYS A 120 20.14 0.72 2.29
N LEU A 121 20.72 -0.05 1.37
CA LEU A 121 22.17 -0.08 1.14
C LEU A 121 22.64 1.14 0.32
N MET A 122 21.75 1.69 -0.50
CA MET A 122 21.96 2.92 -1.25
C MET A 122 21.95 4.13 -0.30
N ARG A 123 23.13 4.73 -0.08
CA ARG A 123 23.31 5.96 0.69
C ARG A 123 22.99 7.19 -0.14
#